data_AF-A0A927PWM2-F1
#
_entry.id   AF-A0A927PWM2-F1
#
_cell.length_a   1.000
_cell.length_b   1.000
_cell.length_c   1.000
_cell.angle_alpha   90.00
_cell.angle_beta   90.00
_cell.angle_gamma   90.00
#
_symmetry.space_group_name_H-M   'P 1'
#
loop_
_entity.id
_entity.type
_entity.pdbx_description
1 polymer ?
#
loop_
_entity_poly.entity_id
_entity_poly.type
_entity_poly.pdbx_seq_one_letter_code
_entity_poly.pdbx_strand_id
1 'polypeptide(L)' 'MTIAITDSDWVRWSSATFSGARHRVTVMSDDAGLAPWLATLPDADLPMRGHLVAELVVTGRRPGAADLDVLTVEER' A
#
# COMPACT_ATOMS: atom_id res chain seq x y z
N MET A 1 13.69 11.88 -5.56
CA MET A 1 12.90 10.68 -5.86
C MET A 1 11.42 11.03 -5.87
N THR A 2 10.77 10.82 -7.01
CA THR A 2 9.32 10.99 -7.17
C THR A 2 8.72 9.62 -7.45
N ILE A 3 7.65 9.28 -6.73
CA ILE A 3 6.89 8.05 -6.95
C ILE A 3 5.45 8.48 -7.26
N ALA A 4 4.93 8.02 -8.38
CA ALA A 4 3.56 8.29 -8.80
C ALA A 4 2.69 7.06 -8.55
N ILE A 5 1.47 7.27 -8.07
CA ILE A 5 0.41 6.26 -8.13
C ILE A 5 -0.23 6.37 -9.51
N THR A 6 -0.26 5.27 -10.25
CA THR A 6 -0.75 5.23 -11.64
C THR A 6 -2.05 4.48 -11.79
N ASP A 7 -2.31 3.53 -10.89
CA ASP A 7 -3.58 2.85 -10.76
C ASP A 7 -3.89 2.61 -9.28
N SER A 8 -5.17 2.69 -8.91
CA SER A 8 -5.63 2.47 -7.56
C SER A 8 -7.08 2.03 -7.55
N ASP A 9 -7.33 0.90 -6.92
CA ASP A 9 -8.67 0.39 -6.66
C ASP A 9 -8.77 -0.13 -5.22
N TRP A 10 -9.99 -0.28 -4.74
CA TRP A 10 -10.24 -0.82 -3.42
C TRP A 10 -11.59 -1.50 -3.34
N VAL A 11 -11.69 -2.44 -2.42
CA VAL A 11 -12.95 -3.11 -2.07
C VAL A 11 -13.16 -3.07 -0.57
N ARG A 12 -14.43 -3.01 -0.16
CA ARG A 12 -14.79 -3.21 1.25
C ARG A 12 -14.33 -4.57 1.72
N TRP A 13 -13.85 -4.62 2.95
CA TRP A 13 -13.40 -5.84 3.60
C TRP A 13 -13.83 -5.84 5.08
N SER A 14 -14.16 -7.01 5.60
CA SER A 14 -14.45 -7.19 7.02
C SER A 14 -14.06 -8.58 7.48
N SER A 15 -13.71 -8.70 8.75
CA SER A 15 -13.53 -9.94 9.49
C SER A 15 -14.53 -10.01 10.65
N ALA A 16 -14.38 -10.99 11.54
CA ALA A 16 -15.22 -11.09 12.74
C ALA A 16 -15.03 -9.92 13.72
N THR A 17 -13.87 -9.26 13.72
CA THR A 17 -13.49 -8.24 14.72
C THR A 17 -13.15 -6.88 14.13
N PHE A 18 -12.94 -6.79 12.82
CA PHE A 18 -12.52 -5.58 12.15
C PHE A 18 -13.29 -5.34 10.87
N SER A 19 -13.59 -4.07 10.58
CA SER A 19 -14.08 -3.60 9.29
C SER A 19 -13.03 -2.70 8.65
N GLY A 20 -13.03 -2.61 7.33
CA GLY A 20 -12.16 -1.71 6.60
C GLY A 20 -12.16 -1.98 5.10
N ALA A 21 -10.98 -1.97 4.49
CA ALA A 21 -10.81 -2.06 3.05
C ALA A 21 -9.52 -2.75 2.65
N ARG A 22 -9.56 -3.42 1.49
CA ARG A 22 -8.38 -3.94 0.82
C ARG A 22 -8.15 -3.10 -0.43
N HIS A 23 -6.97 -2.49 -0.52
CA HIS A 23 -6.56 -1.63 -1.62
C HIS A 23 -5.56 -2.36 -2.50
N ARG A 24 -5.64 -2.10 -3.80
CA ARG A 24 -4.61 -2.45 -4.77
C ARG A 24 -4.10 -1.17 -5.41
N VAL A 25 -2.79 -0.96 -5.35
CA VAL A 25 -2.14 0.27 -5.82
C VAL A 25 -0.96 -0.09 -6.71
N THR A 26 -0.89 0.52 -7.88
CA THR A 26 0.29 0.45 -8.74
C THR A 26 1.07 1.76 -8.65
N VAL A 27 2.32 1.64 -8.25
CA VAL A 27 3.27 2.76 -8.16
C VAL A 27 4.31 2.69 -9.27
N MET A 28 4.72 3.84 -9.77
CA MET A 28 5.78 3.98 -10.77
C MET A 28 6.80 5.04 -10.36
N SER A 29 8.04 4.84 -10.81
CA SER A 29 9.11 5.83 -10.69
C SER A 29 10.13 5.60 -11.81
N ASP A 30 10.71 6.69 -12.30
CA ASP A 30 11.84 6.70 -13.22
C ASP A 30 13.20 6.75 -12.48
N ASP A 31 13.17 6.84 -11.15
CA ASP A 31 14.33 6.96 -10.27
C ASP A 31 14.75 5.58 -9.71
N ALA A 32 16.07 5.39 -9.52
CA ALA A 32 16.64 4.21 -8.89
C ALA A 32 16.20 4.01 -7.42
N GLY A 33 15.65 5.05 -6.79
CA GLY A 33 15.18 5.04 -5.41
C GLY A 33 13.91 4.22 -5.16
N LEU A 34 13.18 3.79 -6.20
CA LEU A 34 11.96 2.98 -6.02
C LEU A 34 12.24 1.68 -5.26
N ALA A 35 13.29 0.95 -5.62
CA ALA A 35 13.63 -0.32 -5.00
C ALA A 35 13.94 -0.22 -3.49
N PRO A 36 14.83 0.68 -3.03
CA PRO A 36 15.07 0.86 -1.60
C PRO A 36 13.85 1.40 -0.86
N TRP A 37 13.04 2.27 -1.47
CA TRP A 37 11.79 2.74 -0.85
C TRP A 37 10.77 1.60 -0.66
N LEU A 38 10.60 0.72 -1.66
CA LEU A 38 9.74 -0.46 -1.53
C LEU A 38 10.20 -1.41 -0.41
N ALA A 39 11.50 -1.43 -0.10
CA ALA A 39 12.04 -2.25 0.98
C ALA A 39 11.74 -1.69 2.37
N THR A 40 11.43 -0.40 2.49
CA THR A 40 11.05 0.21 3.79
C THR A 40 9.57 0.08 4.10
N LEU A 41 8.72 -0.18 3.10
CA LEU A 41 7.26 -0.19 3.27
C LEU A 41 6.71 -1.21 4.27
N PRO A 42 7.22 -2.45 4.36
CA PRO A 42 6.67 -3.43 5.30
C PRO A 42 6.74 -3.00 6.77
N ASP A 43 7.74 -2.19 7.13
CA ASP A 43 7.98 -1.70 8.48
C ASP A 43 7.61 -0.21 8.65
N ALA A 44 7.05 0.41 7.62
CA ALA A 44 6.72 1.82 7.63
C ALA A 44 5.48 2.07 8.49
N ASP A 45 5.57 3.05 9.40
CA ASP A 45 4.39 3.61 10.04
C ASP A 45 3.67 4.53 9.04
N LEU A 46 2.46 4.12 8.65
CA LEU A 46 1.64 4.78 7.64
C LEU A 46 0.37 5.33 8.30
N PRO A 47 0.44 6.52 8.90
CA PRO A 47 -0.70 7.10 9.59
C PRO A 47 -1.82 7.42 8.59
N MET A 48 -3.01 6.91 8.85
CA MET A 48 -4.21 7.17 8.05
C MET A 48 -5.35 7.63 8.96
N ARG A 49 -5.98 8.75 8.64
CA ARG A 49 -7.01 9.29 9.55
C ARG A 49 -8.21 8.34 9.64
N GLY A 50 -8.58 7.94 10.86
CA GLY A 50 -9.74 7.09 11.12
C GLY A 50 -9.52 5.61 10.78
N HIS A 51 -8.30 5.23 10.42
CA HIS A 51 -7.95 3.87 10.03
C HIS A 51 -6.49 3.54 10.38
N LEU A 52 -6.20 2.25 10.50
CA LEU A 52 -4.84 1.74 10.65
C LEU A 52 -4.50 0.91 9.42
N VAL A 53 -3.27 1.08 8.90
CA VAL A 53 -2.71 0.14 7.91
C VAL A 53 -2.29 -1.12 8.67
N ALA A 54 -3.11 -2.15 8.58
CA ALA A 54 -2.87 -3.42 9.27
C ALA A 54 -1.82 -4.28 8.55
N GLU A 55 -1.75 -4.16 7.23
CA GLU A 55 -0.81 -4.91 6.40
C GLU A 55 -0.52 -4.13 5.10
N LEU A 56 0.73 -4.16 4.65
CA LEU A 56 1.12 -3.69 3.32
C LEU A 56 2.12 -4.68 2.73
N VAL A 57 1.81 -5.19 1.55
CA VAL A 57 2.64 -6.17 0.85
C VAL A 57 2.93 -5.70 -0.58
N VAL A 58 4.20 -5.80 -0.99
CA VAL A 58 4.56 -5.65 -2.40
C VAL A 58 4.25 -6.97 -3.11
N THR A 59 3.22 -6.99 -3.94
CA THR A 59 2.71 -8.21 -4.61
C THR A 59 3.32 -8.43 -5.98
N GLY A 60 3.87 -7.38 -6.59
CA GLY A 60 4.55 -7.45 -7.89
C GLY A 60 5.64 -6.40 -8.03
N ARG A 61 6.73 -6.74 -8.74
CA ARG A 61 7.82 -5.81 -9.08
C ARG A 61 8.18 -5.94 -10.54
N ARG A 62 8.37 -4.81 -11.21
CA ARG A 62 8.86 -4.72 -12.59
C ARG A 62 9.74 -3.47 -12.74
N PRO A 63 10.56 -3.35 -13.80
CA PRO A 63 11.40 -2.16 -13.97
C PRO A 63 10.57 -0.88 -13.94
N GLY A 64 10.89 0.02 -12.99
CA GLY A 64 10.20 1.30 -12.80
C GLY A 64 8.77 1.23 -12.24
N ALA A 65 8.29 0.06 -11.79
CA ALA A 65 6.95 -0.06 -11.20
C ALA A 65 6.80 -1.20 -10.19
N ALA A 66 5.82 -1.08 -9.30
CA ALA A 66 5.43 -2.14 -8.37
C ALA A 66 3.94 -2.11 -8.08
N ASP A 67 3.42 -3.28 -7.72
CA ASP A 67 2.04 -3.45 -7.27
C ASP A 67 2.04 -3.72 -5.78
N LEU A 68 1.13 -3.05 -5.07
CA LEU A 68 0.98 -3.06 -3.62
C LEU A 68 -0.43 -3.55 -3.28
N ASP A 69 -0.54 -4.48 -2.34
CA ASP A 69 -1.78 -4.76 -1.63
C ASP A 69 -1.69 -4.11 -0.25
N VAL A 70 -2.70 -3.33 0.13
CA VAL A 70 -2.77 -2.66 1.44
C VAL A 70 -4.07 -3.04 2.14
N LEU A 71 -3.98 -3.51 3.38
CA LEU A 71 -5.13 -3.75 4.24
C LEU A 71 -5.25 -2.63 5.26
N THR A 72 -6.42 -2.02 5.30
CA THR A 72 -6.74 -0.98 6.28
C THR A 72 -7.93 -1.40 7.13
N VAL A 73 -7.87 -1.13 8.43
CA VAL A 73 -8.98 -1.35 9.37
C VAL A 73 -9.42 -0.02 9.98
N GLU A 74 -10.71 0.13 10.24
CA GLU A 74 -11.28 1.34 10.86
C GLU A 74 -10.84 1.48 12.33
N GLU A 75 -10.48 2.70 12.73
CA GLU A 75 -10.28 3.05 14.14
C GLU A 75 -11.64 3.12 14.85
N ARG A 76 -11.71 2.61 16.08
CA ARG A 76 -12.93 2.64 16.91
C ARG A 76 -12.96 3.84 17.83
#